data_AF-A0A5K1D181-F1
#
_entry.id   AF-A0A5K1D181-F1
#
_cell.length_a   1.000
_cell.length_b   1.000
_cell.length_c   1.000
_cell.angle_alpha   90.00
_cell.angle_beta   90.00
_cell.angle_gamma   90.00
#
_symmetry.space_group_name_H-M   'P 1'
#
loop_
_entity.id
_entity.type
_entity.pdbx_description
1 polymer ?
#
loop_
_entity_poly.entity_id
_entity_poly.type
_entity_poly.pdbx_seq_one_letter_code
_entity_poly.pdbx_strand_id
1 'polypeptide(L)' 'SILSGGESVPRPRASAQDWVDMVNGFQKEALSTRLQIPMIYGIDAVHGHNNVFNATIFPHNVGL' A
#
# COMPACT_ATOMS: atom_id res chain seq x y z
N SER A 1 -0.97 13.08 -1.34
CA SER A 1 -0.90 11.72 -0.77
C SER A 1 -2.03 10.88 -1.33
N ILE A 2 -1.95 9.56 -1.23
CA ILE A 2 -3.02 8.60 -1.56
C ILE A 2 -3.23 7.66 -0.35
N LEU A 3 -4.45 7.22 -0.10
CA LEU A 3 -4.80 6.25 0.96
C LEU A 3 -5.45 5.01 0.34
N SER A 4 -5.00 3.82 0.74
CA SER A 4 -5.69 2.55 0.48
C SER A 4 -6.40 2.07 1.74
N GLY A 5 -7.73 2.18 1.74
CA GLY A 5 -8.60 1.76 2.85
C GLY A 5 -9.02 0.28 2.82
N GLY A 6 -8.39 -0.56 1.97
CA GLY A 6 -8.63 -2.01 1.97
C GLY A 6 -9.09 -2.63 0.65
N GLU A 7 -9.79 -1.89 -0.21
CA GLU A 7 -10.31 -2.43 -1.47
C GLU A 7 -9.44 -2.08 -2.70
N SER A 8 -8.49 -1.16 -2.54
CA SER A 8 -7.59 -0.74 -3.62
C SER A 8 -6.34 -1.60 -3.62
N VAL A 9 -6.46 -2.80 -4.19
CA VAL A 9 -5.35 -3.74 -4.45
C VAL A 9 -4.90 -3.66 -5.91
N PRO A 10 -3.59 -3.86 -6.22
CA PRO A 10 -3.11 -3.77 -7.61
C PRO A 10 -3.83 -4.74 -8.56
N ARG A 11 -4.09 -5.97 -8.08
CA ARG A 11 -4.81 -7.05 -8.79
C ARG A 11 -5.20 -8.17 -7.81
N PRO A 12 -6.09 -9.10 -8.18
CA PRO A 12 -6.42 -10.26 -7.34
C PRO A 12 -5.17 -11.06 -6.96
N ARG A 13 -5.00 -11.34 -5.65
CA ARG A 13 -3.84 -12.05 -5.08
C ARG A 13 -2.48 -11.43 -5.48
N ALA A 14 -2.41 -10.11 -5.52
CA ALA A 14 -1.19 -9.36 -5.78
C ALA A 14 -0.04 -9.80 -4.85
N SER A 15 1.13 -10.05 -5.44
CA SER A 15 2.38 -10.28 -4.72
C SER A 15 2.91 -8.96 -4.13
N ALA A 16 3.90 -9.04 -3.24
CA ALA A 16 4.59 -7.85 -2.72
C ALA A 16 5.19 -7.01 -3.86
N GLN A 17 5.70 -7.63 -4.92
CA GLN A 17 6.25 -6.92 -6.08
C GLN A 17 5.17 -6.14 -6.84
N ASP A 18 3.98 -6.72 -7.01
CA ASP A 18 2.86 -6.02 -7.67
C ASP A 18 2.48 -4.71 -6.92
N TRP A 19 2.57 -4.71 -5.59
CA TRP A 19 2.37 -3.51 -4.78
C TRP A 19 3.48 -2.48 -4.95
N VAL A 20 4.74 -2.92 -4.96
CA VAL A 20 5.91 -2.07 -5.19
C VAL A 20 5.81 -1.39 -6.56
N ASP A 21 5.47 -2.15 -7.60
CA ASP A 21 5.37 -1.64 -8.97
C ASP A 21 4.26 -0.59 -9.10
N MET A 22 3.10 -0.84 -8.49
CA MET A 22 1.99 0.12 -8.47
C MET A 22 2.39 1.44 -7.77
N VAL A 23 2.96 1.36 -6.57
CA VAL A 23 3.36 2.56 -5.79
C VAL A 23 4.48 3.31 -6.49
N ASN A 24 5.44 2.61 -7.10
CA ASN A 24 6.49 3.22 -7.90
C ASN A 24 5.93 3.93 -9.15
N GLY A 25 4.88 3.37 -9.78
CA GLY A 25 4.15 4.04 -10.86
C GLY A 25 3.57 5.38 -10.40
N PHE A 26 2.83 5.39 -9.29
CA PHE A 26 2.29 6.64 -8.73
C PHE A 26 3.38 7.63 -8.35
N GLN A 27 4.48 7.16 -7.74
CA GLN A 27 5.58 8.03 -7.35
C GLN A 27 6.27 8.65 -8.57
N LYS A 28 6.47 7.88 -9.65
CA LYS A 28 7.02 8.39 -10.91
C LYS A 28 6.15 9.51 -11.48
N GLU A 29 4.82 9.36 -11.43
CA GLU A 29 3.90 10.40 -11.87
C GLU A 29 3.92 11.64 -10.95
N ALA A 30 4.03 11.46 -9.63
CA ALA A 30 4.18 12.59 -8.72
C ALA A 30 5.46 13.41 -9.01
N LEU A 31 6.56 12.71 -9.31
CA LEU A 31 7.86 13.30 -9.65
C LEU A 31 7.92 13.88 -11.08
N SER A 32 6.93 13.63 -11.93
CA SER A 32 6.84 14.23 -13.27
C SER A 32 6.27 15.66 -13.23
N THR A 33 5.68 16.07 -12.09
CA THR A 33 5.15 17.42 -11.89
C THR A 33 6.26 18.48 -11.82
N ARG A 34 5.93 19.75 -12.12
CA ARG A 34 6.89 20.87 -12.13
C ARG A 34 7.75 20.99 -10.86
N LEU A 35 7.16 20.69 -9.70
CA LEU A 35 7.84 20.81 -8.40
C LEU A 35 8.42 19.48 -7.91
N GLN A 36 8.11 18.37 -8.57
CA GLN A 36 8.63 17.04 -8.26
C GLN A 36 8.46 16.67 -6.77
N ILE A 37 7.34 17.09 -6.16
CA ILE A 37 7.08 16.80 -4.75
C ILE A 37 6.67 15.33 -4.64
N PRO A 38 7.40 14.49 -3.86
CA PRO A 38 7.05 13.09 -3.72
C PRO A 38 5.72 12.92 -2.98
N MET A 39 4.99 11.86 -3.30
CA MET A 39 3.79 11.48 -2.59
C MET A 39 4.08 10.42 -1.52
N ILE A 40 3.24 10.42 -0.49
CA ILE A 40 3.12 9.36 0.51
C ILE A 40 1.88 8.51 0.15
N TYR A 41 2.04 7.19 0.22
CA TYR A 41 0.97 6.21 0.10
C TYR A 41 0.68 5.61 1.48
N GLY A 42 -0.52 5.85 2.00
CA GLY A 42 -0.97 5.30 3.28
C GLY A 42 -1.75 4.00 3.10
N ILE A 43 -1.67 3.11 4.09
CA ILE A 43 -2.48 1.89 4.16
C ILE A 43 -2.81 1.53 5.61
N ASP A 44 -3.99 0.96 5.82
CA ASP A 44 -4.41 0.43 7.12
C ASP A 44 -3.77 -0.95 7.37
N ALA A 45 -2.62 -0.94 8.06
CA ALA A 45 -1.89 -2.12 8.51
C ALA A 45 -2.08 -2.34 10.03
N VAL A 46 -3.30 -2.67 10.44
CA VAL A 46 -3.74 -2.61 11.85
C VAL A 46 -3.48 -3.89 12.66
N HIS A 47 -3.10 -4.99 11.99
CA HIS A 47 -2.74 -6.26 12.62
C HIS A 47 -1.81 -7.08 11.71
N GLY A 48 -0.76 -6.42 11.24
CA GLY A 48 0.04 -6.86 10.09
C GLY A 48 -0.35 -6.07 8.84
N HIS A 49 0.28 -6.35 7.70
CA HIS A 49 -0.07 -5.69 6.43
C HIS A 49 -1.35 -6.31 5.85
N ASN A 50 -2.46 -6.21 6.58
CA ASN A 50 -3.66 -7.04 6.46
C ASN A 50 -4.41 -6.97 5.12
N ASN A 51 -4.12 -5.96 4.29
CA ASN A 51 -4.69 -5.85 2.95
C ASN A 51 -3.84 -6.55 1.85
N VAL A 52 -2.64 -7.04 2.19
CA VAL A 52 -1.76 -7.74 1.25
C VAL A 52 -2.01 -9.24 1.33
N PHE A 53 -2.21 -9.86 0.16
CA PHE A 53 -2.43 -11.30 0.06
C PHE A 53 -1.25 -12.08 0.66
N ASN A 54 -1.56 -13.05 1.52
CA ASN A 54 -0.59 -13.92 2.20
C ASN A 54 0.39 -13.19 3.15
N ALA A 55 0.11 -11.95 3.55
CA ALA A 55 0.85 -11.30 4.63
C ALA A 55 0.55 -11.98 5.97
N THR A 56 1.53 -11.98 6.88
CA THR A 56 1.32 -12.42 8.25
C THR A 56 0.24 -11.57 8.93
N ILE A 57 -0.75 -12.24 9.53
CA ILE A 57 -1.82 -11.61 10.29
C ILE A 57 -1.57 -11.89 11.77
N PHE A 58 -1.35 -10.83 12.54
CA PHE A 58 -1.17 -10.90 13.99
C PHE A 58 -2.54 -10.90 14.69
N PRO A 59 -2.62 -11.36 15.95
CA PRO A 59 -3.80 -11.12 16.78
C PRO A 59 -4.13 -9.63 16.82
N HIS A 60 -5.43 -9.30 16.84
CA HIS A 60 -5.86 -7.92 17.04
C HIS A 60 -5.46 -7.41 18.43
N ASN A 61 -5.35 -6.09 18.56
CA ASN A 61 -4.86 -5.40 19.78
C ASN A 61 -5.53 -5.82 21.09
N VAL A 62 -6.79 -6.27 21.09
CA VAL A 62 -7.46 -6.73 22.32
C VAL A 62 -6.85 -8.00 22.92
N GLY A 63 -6.16 -8.80 22.10
CA GLY A 63 -5.51 -10.05 22.50
C GLY A 63 -3.98 -10.01 22.48
N LEU A 64 -3.39 -8.82 22.29
CA LEU A 64 -1.95 -8.56 22.42
C LEU A 64 -1.64 -8.05 23.83
#